data_AF-A0A6H2GZM8-F1
#
_entry.id   AF-A0A6H2GZM8-F1
#
_cell.length_a   1.000
_cell.length_b   1.000
_cell.length_c   1.000
_cell.angle_alpha   90.00
_cell.angle_beta   90.00
_cell.angle_gamma   90.00
#
_symmetry.space_group_name_H-M   'P 1'
#
loop_
_entity.id
_entity.type
_entity.pdbx_description
1 polymer ?
#
loop_
_entity_poly.entity_id
_entity_poly.type
_entity_poly.pdbx_seq_one_letter_code
_entity_poly.pdbx_strand_id
1 'polypeptide(L)' 'MPIETPQAIEWALTQQYMDYGTGETFPVTVETLQPLVDKVREYFNVHEIQYDTFSYDDLVPYLIDA' A
#
# COMPACT_ATOMS: atom_id res chain seq x y z
N MET A 1 -8.36 -6.63 8.19
CA MET A 1 -7.01 -6.07 8.02
C MET A 1 -6.10 -6.54 9.14
N PRO A 2 -4.84 -6.96 8.85
CA PRO A 2 -3.84 -7.30 9.87
C PRO A 2 -3.55 -6.13 10.83
N ILE A 3 -3.06 -6.42 12.04
CA ILE A 3 -2.71 -5.36 13.00
C ILE A 3 -1.52 -4.52 12.52
N GLU A 4 -0.70 -5.09 11.62
CA GLU A 4 0.45 -4.48 10.96
C GLU A 4 0.07 -3.52 9.82
N THR A 5 -1.22 -3.32 9.55
CA THR A 5 -1.70 -2.46 8.45
C THR A 5 -1.16 -1.03 8.52
N PRO A 6 -1.12 -0.35 9.68
CA PRO A 6 -0.51 0.97 9.78
C PRO A 6 0.98 0.97 9.36
N GLN A 7 1.77 0.01 9.85
CA GLN A 7 3.19 -0.10 9.50
C GLN A 7 3.39 -0.43 8.01
N ALA A 8 2.51 -1.24 7.44
CA ALA A 8 2.52 -1.56 6.02
C ALA A 8 2.22 -0.32 5.16
N ILE A 9 1.28 0.53 5.59
CA ILE A 9 0.97 1.81 4.93
C ILE A 9 2.17 2.76 5.03
N GLU A 10 2.75 2.93 6.22
CA GLU A 10 3.95 3.77 6.40
C GLU A 10 5.09 3.30 5.49
N TRP A 11 5.33 1.98 5.43
CA TRP A 11 6.31 1.42 4.52
C TRP A 11 5.96 1.70 3.06
N ALA A 12 4.70 1.47 2.66
CA ALA A 12 4.24 1.68 1.29
C ALA A 12 4.42 3.13 0.82
N LEU A 13 4.20 4.12 1.68
CA LEU A 13 4.40 5.55 1.38
C LEU A 13 5.87 5.95 1.17
N THR A 14 6.82 5.10 1.55
CA THR A 14 8.25 5.30 1.22
C THR A 14 8.63 4.69 -0.14
N GLN A 15 7.72 3.97 -0.79
CA GLN A 15 7.98 3.25 -2.03
C GLN A 15 7.64 4.08 -3.27
N GLN A 16 8.02 3.53 -4.41
CA GLN A 16 7.68 4.05 -5.73
C GLN A 16 7.01 2.94 -6.54
N TYR A 17 6.23 3.35 -7.54
CA TYR A 17 5.66 2.47 -8.55
C TYR A 17 6.01 2.99 -9.94
N MET A 18 6.13 2.08 -10.89
CA MET A 18 6.34 2.41 -12.29
C MET A 18 4.99 2.41 -13.01
N ASP A 19 4.66 3.51 -13.67
CA ASP A 19 3.53 3.56 -14.59
C ASP A 19 3.94 2.88 -15.90
N TYR A 20 3.37 1.72 -16.19
CA TYR A 20 3.70 0.96 -17.40
C TYR A 20 3.23 1.66 -18.70
N GLY A 21 2.31 2.63 -18.62
CA GLY A 21 1.87 3.42 -19.76
C GLY A 21 2.88 4.48 -20.18
N THR A 22 3.59 5.08 -19.23
CA THR A 22 4.59 6.14 -19.49
C THR A 22 6.04 5.66 -19.36
N GLY A 23 6.27 4.56 -18.63
CA GLY A 23 7.59 4.07 -18.25
C GLY A 23 8.26 4.90 -17.14
N GLU A 24 7.54 5.85 -16.56
CA GLU A 24 8.05 6.73 -15.51
C GLU A 24 7.75 6.15 -14.12
N THR A 25 8.59 6.54 -13.15
CA THR A 25 8.46 6.12 -11.76
C THR A 25 7.89 7.27 -10.93
N PHE A 26 6.84 6.99 -10.16
CA PHE A 26 6.15 7.94 -9.30
C PHE A 26 6.19 7.48 -7.84
N PRO A 27 6.17 8.41 -6.87
CA PRO A 27 6.03 8.05 -5.47
C PRO A 27 4.65 7.45 -5.21
N VAL A 28 4.58 6.48 -4.30
CA VAL A 28 3.31 6.02 -3.75
C VAL A 28 2.83 7.04 -2.73
N THR A 29 1.59 7.50 -2.88
CA THR A 29 0.92 8.42 -1.96
C THR A 29 -0.42 7.84 -1.52
N VAL A 30 -1.08 8.49 -0.56
CA VAL A 30 -2.44 8.13 -0.14
C VAL A 30 -3.47 8.24 -1.28
N GLU A 31 -3.16 9.00 -2.34
CA GLU A 31 -4.03 9.20 -3.50
C GLU A 31 -3.74 8.21 -4.64
N THR A 32 -2.60 7.51 -4.60
CA THR A 32 -2.27 6.46 -5.57
C THR A 32 -2.95 5.14 -5.17
N LEU A 33 -4.28 5.09 -5.31
CA LEU A 33 -5.17 4.04 -4.79
C LEU A 33 -4.62 2.61 -5.00
N GLN A 34 -4.46 2.20 -6.27
CA GLN A 34 -4.01 0.85 -6.62
C GLN A 34 -2.53 0.62 -6.25
N PRO A 35 -1.58 1.53 -6.58
CA PRO A 35 -0.19 1.40 -6.11
C PRO A 35 -0.02 1.26 -4.60
N LEU A 36 -0.80 2.01 -3.81
CA LEU A 36 -0.77 1.92 -2.34
C LEU A 36 -1.19 0.52 -1.88
N VAL A 37 -2.32 0.03 -2.38
CA VAL A 37 -2.81 -1.32 -2.06
C VAL A 37 -1.77 -2.39 -2.44
N ASP A 38 -1.16 -2.27 -3.62
CA ASP A 38 -0.17 -3.24 -4.08
C ASP A 38 1.08 -3.24 -3.20
N LYS A 39 1.55 -2.08 -2.76
CA LYS A 39 2.67 -1.99 -1.81
C LYS A 39 2.32 -2.49 -0.41
N VAL A 40 1.11 -2.24 0.09
CA VAL A 40 0.67 -2.84 1.36
C VAL A 40 0.64 -4.37 1.27
N ARG A 41 0.18 -4.95 0.14
CA ARG A 41 0.25 -6.40 -0.09
C ARG A 41 1.69 -6.90 -0.16
N GLU A 42 2.56 -6.17 -0.84
CA GLU A 42 3.98 -6.50 -0.93
C GLU A 42 4.62 -6.56 0.46
N TYR A 43 4.34 -5.58 1.33
CA TYR A 43 4.79 -5.60 2.72
C TYR A 43 4.35 -6.87 3.45
N PHE A 44 3.06 -7.21 3.40
CA PHE A 44 2.56 -8.41 4.06
C PHE A 44 3.20 -9.69 3.51
N ASN A 45 3.38 -9.79 2.18
CA ASN A 45 4.00 -10.95 1.56
C ASN A 45 5.47 -11.13 1.99
N VAL A 46 6.25 -10.04 2.01
CA VAL A 46 7.68 -10.09 2.39
C VAL A 46 7.87 -10.45 3.88
N HIS A 47 6.90 -10.10 4.73
CA HIS A 47 6.94 -10.37 6.17
C HIS A 47 6.12 -11.60 6.58
N GLU A 48 5.62 -12.39 5.61
CA GLU A 48 4.81 -13.60 5.83
C GLU A 48 3.53 -13.36 6.67
N ILE A 49 3.00 -12.13 6.64
CA ILE A 49 1.78 -11.74 7.34
C ILE A 49 0.57 -12.26 6.55
N GLN A 50 -0.29 -13.02 7.20
CA GLN A 50 -1.52 -13.52 6.58
C GLN A 50 -2.56 -12.39 6.47
N TYR A 51 -3.20 -12.27 5.31
CA TYR A 51 -4.27 -11.31 5.06
C TYR A 51 -5.35 -11.91 4.15
N ASP A 52 -6.60 -11.54 4.40
CA ASP A 52 -7.72 -11.80 3.49
C ASP A 52 -7.68 -10.85 2.29
N THR A 53 -8.54 -11.08 1.29
CA THR A 53 -8.70 -10.12 0.20
C THR A 53 -9.14 -8.76 0.74
N PHE A 54 -8.43 -7.70 0.35
CA PHE A 54 -8.74 -6.31 0.71
C PHE A 54 -8.51 -5.36 -0.47
N SER A 55 -9.08 -4.17 -0.35
CA SER A 55 -9.09 -3.07 -1.32
C SER A 55 -8.65 -1.76 -0.67
N TYR A 56 -8.66 -0.67 -1.43
CA TYR A 56 -8.34 0.66 -0.88
C TYR A 56 -9.32 1.10 0.22
N ASP A 57 -10.61 0.76 0.09
CA ASP A 57 -11.63 1.12 1.09
C ASP A 57 -11.33 0.53 2.46
N ASP A 58 -10.67 -0.63 2.50
CA ASP A 58 -10.22 -1.28 3.74
C ASP A 58 -9.02 -0.56 4.38
N LEU A 59 -8.27 0.23 3.61
CA LEU A 59 -7.15 1.05 4.10
C LEU A 59 -7.62 2.42 4.62
N VAL A 60 -8.73 2.96 4.14
CA VAL A 60 -9.25 4.29 4.51
C VAL A 60 -9.28 4.53 6.04
N PRO A 61 -9.72 3.59 6.90
CA PRO A 61 -9.72 3.80 8.35
C PRO A 61 -8.33 4.10 8.95
N TYR A 62 -7.25 3.73 8.25
CA TYR A 62 -5.87 3.88 8.68
C TYR A 62 -5.17 5.10 8.06
N LEU A 63 -5.84 5.81 7.14
CA LEU A 63 -5.26 6.96 6.43
C LEU A 63 -5.59 8.31 7.07
N ILE A 64 -6.31 8.33 8.20
CA ILE A 64 -6.84 9.57 8.79
C ILE A 64 -5.74 10.45 9.45
N ASP A 65 -4.52 9.93 9.64
CA ASP A 65 -3.39 10.66 10.23
C ASP A 65 -2.05 10.50 9.44
N ALA A 66 -2.10 10.02 8.19
CA ALA A 66 -0.91 9.71 7.38
C ALA A 66 -0.38 10.89 6.54
#